data_AF-A0A6L6EA41-F1
#
_entry.id   AF-A0A6L6EA41-F1
#
_cell.length_a   1.000
_cell.length_b   1.000
_cell.length_c   1.000
_cell.angle_alpha   90.00
_cell.angle_beta   90.00
_cell.angle_gamma   90.00
#
_symmetry.space_group_name_H-M   'P 1'
#
loop_
_entity.id
_entity.type
_entity.pdbx_description
1 polymer ?
#
loop_
_entity_poly.entity_id
_entity_poly.type
_entity_poly.pdbx_seq_one_letter_code
_entity_poly.pdbx_strand_id
1 'polypeptide(L)'
;RINDKMAKLRREIKDMKTSRDTKRNERRRNNIPSVAITGYTNAGKSSLLNRLTGADVLVENALFATLDPTVRKTESSDGRVYTFVDTVGFVRHLPHQLVEAFKSTLEEVSEADLIVHVVDGAHPDPMEQLRAVREVIGEIGGGEILEIIAINKADVAAPEVLMELLRKESNAYAISARTGYGIETLVKAIESSLPKPKVEINAVIPFNRGDLVSAVHEQGEIISEEYLPEGTKLHAMVGGALARKIELL
;
A
#
# COMPACT_ATOMS: atom_id res chain seq x y z
N ARG A 1 -3.22 -7.24 -40.84
CA ARG A 1 -3.17 -5.85 -40.32
C ARG A 1 -3.88 -5.67 -38.96
N ILE A 2 -5.17 -5.99 -38.79
CA ILE A 2 -5.83 -5.92 -37.45
C ILE A 2 -5.43 -7.10 -36.56
N ASN A 3 -5.34 -8.32 -37.12
CA ASN A 3 -4.96 -9.52 -36.37
C ASN A 3 -3.51 -9.47 -35.85
N ASP A 4 -2.58 -8.87 -36.60
CA ASP A 4 -1.18 -8.71 -36.17
C ASP A 4 -1.05 -7.70 -35.02
N LYS A 5 -1.87 -6.63 -35.04
CA LYS A 5 -1.96 -5.66 -33.93
C LYS A 5 -2.53 -6.30 -32.67
N MET A 6 -3.57 -7.12 -32.80
CA MET A 6 -4.17 -7.87 -31.69
C MET A 6 -3.20 -8.91 -31.11
N ALA A 7 -2.40 -9.58 -31.96
CA ALA A 7 -1.38 -10.52 -31.52
C ALA A 7 -0.23 -9.83 -30.77
N LYS A 8 0.22 -8.67 -31.27
CA LYS A 8 1.24 -7.85 -30.61
C LYS A 8 0.78 -7.36 -29.23
N LEU A 9 -0.43 -6.79 -29.15
CA LEU A 9 -1.04 -6.34 -27.88
C LEU A 9 -1.21 -7.48 -26.88
N ARG A 10 -1.67 -8.66 -27.31
CA ARG A 10 -1.78 -9.83 -26.42
C ARG A 10 -0.44 -10.30 -25.89
N ARG A 11 0.62 -10.18 -26.70
CA ARG A 11 1.99 -10.53 -26.30
C ARG A 11 2.53 -9.53 -25.29
N GLU A 12 2.37 -8.24 -25.56
CA GLU A 12 2.72 -7.16 -24.62
C GLU A 12 1.96 -7.31 -23.29
N ILE A 13 0.65 -7.59 -23.30
CA ILE A 13 -0.14 -7.86 -22.09
C ILE A 13 0.39 -9.08 -21.33
N LYS A 14 0.76 -10.17 -22.04
CA LYS A 14 1.30 -11.39 -21.44
C LYS A 14 2.68 -11.15 -20.83
N ASP A 15 3.53 -10.40 -21.51
CA ASP A 15 4.89 -10.08 -21.07
C ASP A 15 4.85 -9.13 -19.86
N MET A 16 3.93 -8.15 -19.86
CA MET A 16 3.63 -7.31 -18.69
C MET A 16 3.09 -8.14 -17.51
N LYS A 17 2.22 -9.12 -17.76
CA LYS A 17 1.72 -10.02 -16.69
C LYS A 17 2.85 -10.88 -16.10
N THR A 18 3.75 -11.36 -16.94
CA THR A 18 4.90 -12.17 -16.51
C THR A 18 5.90 -11.34 -15.70
N SER A 19 6.22 -10.13 -16.15
CA SER A 19 7.07 -9.17 -15.39
C SER A 19 6.44 -8.80 -14.03
N ARG A 20 5.12 -8.59 -14.01
CA ARG A 20 4.34 -8.39 -12.77
C ARG A 20 4.46 -9.57 -11.81
N ASP A 21 4.25 -10.80 -12.28
CA ASP A 21 4.29 -12.00 -11.45
C ASP A 21 5.72 -12.28 -10.93
N THR A 22 6.76 -12.02 -11.71
CA THR A 22 8.16 -12.18 -11.30
C THR A 22 8.57 -11.17 -10.23
N LYS A 23 8.35 -9.85 -10.47
CA LYS A 23 8.62 -8.82 -9.45
C LYS A 23 7.78 -9.02 -8.18
N ARG A 24 6.56 -9.55 -8.31
CA ARG A 24 5.70 -9.87 -7.16
C ARG A 24 6.19 -11.10 -6.39
N ASN A 25 6.72 -12.11 -7.08
CA ASN A 25 7.27 -13.31 -6.43
C ASN A 25 8.63 -13.06 -5.76
N GLU A 26 9.45 -12.14 -6.29
CA GLU A 26 10.68 -11.69 -5.62
C GLU A 26 10.38 -10.89 -4.35
N ARG A 27 9.35 -10.03 -4.36
CA ARG A 27 8.87 -9.28 -3.17
C ARG A 27 8.23 -10.17 -2.09
N ARG A 28 7.51 -11.22 -2.48
CA ARG A 28 6.84 -12.20 -1.59
C ARG A 28 7.77 -13.01 -0.69
N ARG A 29 9.09 -12.90 -0.85
CA ARG A 29 10.01 -13.89 -0.30
C ARG A 29 10.24 -13.78 1.20
N ASN A 30 9.97 -12.66 1.89
CA ASN A 30 10.06 -12.53 3.37
C ASN A 30 9.55 -11.17 3.95
N ASN A 31 8.81 -10.33 3.22
CA ASN A 31 8.56 -8.95 3.68
C ASN A 31 7.13 -8.70 4.20
N ILE A 32 7.05 -7.91 5.28
CA ILE A 32 5.83 -7.26 5.78
C ILE A 32 5.25 -6.42 4.64
N PRO A 33 3.97 -6.59 4.26
CA PRO A 33 3.36 -5.79 3.19
C PRO A 33 3.48 -4.28 3.44
N SER A 34 3.66 -3.52 2.37
CA SER A 34 3.88 -2.06 2.46
C SER A 34 2.88 -1.27 1.61
N VAL A 35 2.40 -0.17 2.18
CA VAL A 35 1.45 0.77 1.57
C VAL A 35 2.11 2.14 1.48
N ALA A 36 2.36 2.61 0.26
CA ALA A 36 2.85 3.97 0.03
C ALA A 36 1.69 4.97 0.01
N ILE A 37 1.75 6.00 0.85
CA ILE A 37 0.80 7.11 0.80
C ILE A 37 1.39 8.22 -0.06
N THR A 38 0.76 8.49 -1.20
CA THR A 38 1.20 9.46 -2.20
C THR A 38 0.16 10.55 -2.41
N GLY A 39 0.51 11.63 -3.12
CA GLY A 39 -0.40 12.75 -3.38
C GLY A 39 0.25 14.12 -3.19
N TYR A 40 -0.43 15.14 -3.69
CA TYR A 40 0.05 16.52 -3.62
C TYR A 40 0.30 17.01 -2.19
N THR A 41 1.18 18.01 -2.04
CA THR A 41 1.32 18.78 -0.81
C THR A 41 -0.04 19.35 -0.40
N ASN A 42 -0.35 19.34 0.89
CA ASN A 42 -1.64 19.77 1.44
C ASN A 42 -2.87 18.94 1.00
N ALA A 43 -2.69 17.80 0.30
CA ALA A 43 -3.79 16.86 0.05
C ALA A 43 -4.26 16.15 1.34
N GLY A 44 -3.48 16.23 2.42
CA GLY A 44 -3.80 15.65 3.73
C GLY A 44 -3.24 14.25 3.95
N LYS A 45 -2.13 13.89 3.28
CA LYS A 45 -1.40 12.62 3.48
C LYS A 45 -1.03 12.39 4.95
N SER A 46 -0.34 13.34 5.59
CA SER A 46 0.09 13.21 6.98
C SER A 46 -1.11 13.15 7.95
N SER A 47 -2.18 13.91 7.68
CA SER A 47 -3.43 13.82 8.45
C SER A 47 -4.08 12.44 8.33
N LEU A 48 -4.10 11.87 7.12
CA LEU A 48 -4.60 10.53 6.88
C LEU A 48 -3.73 9.49 7.60
N LEU A 49 -2.41 9.56 7.43
CA LEU A 49 -1.44 8.66 8.05
C LEU A 49 -1.58 8.66 9.59
N ASN A 50 -1.69 9.84 10.21
CA ASN A 50 -1.91 9.94 11.65
C ASN A 50 -3.21 9.29 12.09
N ARG A 51 -4.29 9.49 11.33
CA ARG A 51 -5.57 8.85 11.64
C ARG A 51 -5.51 7.34 11.46
N LEU A 52 -4.83 6.85 10.42
CA LEU A 52 -4.68 5.41 10.15
C LEU A 52 -3.78 4.72 11.18
N THR A 53 -2.81 5.44 11.75
CA THR A 53 -1.81 4.86 12.68
C THR A 53 -2.05 5.20 14.15
N GLY A 54 -3.05 6.02 14.46
CA GLY A 54 -3.35 6.44 15.84
C GLY A 54 -2.25 7.28 16.49
N ALA A 55 -1.29 7.79 15.73
CA ALA A 55 -0.12 8.51 16.25
C ALA A 55 -0.30 10.03 16.14
N ASP A 56 -0.09 10.71 17.28
CA ASP A 56 -0.12 12.17 17.43
C ASP A 56 1.16 12.83 16.86
N VAL A 57 1.35 12.79 15.54
CA VAL A 57 2.39 13.62 14.90
C VAL A 57 1.79 14.96 14.49
N LEU A 58 2.47 16.05 14.81
CA LEU A 58 2.06 17.40 14.44
C LEU A 58 1.88 17.49 12.91
N VAL A 59 0.67 17.83 12.46
CA VAL A 59 0.41 18.13 11.03
C VAL A 59 0.68 19.61 10.82
N GLU A 60 1.78 19.95 10.16
CA GLU A 60 2.08 21.32 9.75
C GLU A 60 1.63 21.58 8.31
N ASN A 61 1.00 22.74 8.07
CA ASN A 61 0.59 23.20 6.74
C ASN A 61 1.78 23.82 5.98
N ALA A 62 2.84 23.04 5.75
CA ALA A 62 4.04 23.45 5.02
C ALA A 62 4.25 22.59 3.76
N LEU A 63 4.84 23.19 2.73
CA LEU A 63 5.38 22.42 1.60
C LEU A 63 6.56 21.59 2.11
N PHE A 64 6.66 20.32 1.70
CA PHE A 64 7.67 19.37 2.21
C PHE A 64 7.59 19.08 3.72
N ALA A 65 6.39 19.08 4.31
CA ALA A 65 6.20 18.68 5.72
C ALA A 65 6.78 17.28 6.05
N THR A 66 6.93 16.42 5.04
CA THR A 66 7.67 15.15 5.13
C THR A 66 8.80 15.17 4.07
N LEU A 67 10.06 15.15 4.51
CA LEU A 67 11.26 15.12 3.66
C LEU A 67 11.93 13.74 3.64
N ASP A 68 11.98 13.06 4.78
CA ASP A 68 12.43 11.67 4.90
C ASP A 68 11.22 10.73 4.99
N PRO A 69 11.23 9.58 4.29
CA PRO A 69 10.14 8.64 4.39
C PRO A 69 10.00 8.12 5.82
N THR A 70 8.78 8.15 6.34
CA THR A 70 8.48 7.62 7.67
C THR A 70 7.72 6.31 7.52
N VAL A 71 8.30 5.22 8.00
CA VAL A 71 7.65 3.90 8.03
C VAL A 71 6.90 3.74 9.35
N ARG A 72 5.61 3.43 9.28
CA ARG A 72 4.76 3.14 10.43
C ARG A 72 4.16 1.76 10.31
N LYS A 73 4.37 0.92 11.33
CA LYS A 73 3.73 -0.41 11.42
C LYS A 73 2.29 -0.26 11.92
N THR A 74 1.42 -1.11 11.40
CA THR A 74 0.02 -1.24 11.81
C THR A 74 -0.42 -2.69 11.66
N GLU A 75 -1.54 -3.04 12.28
CA GLU A 75 -2.15 -4.37 12.20
C GLU A 75 -3.45 -4.27 11.42
N SER A 76 -3.73 -5.25 10.56
CA SER A 76 -5.01 -5.38 9.87
C SER A 76 -6.07 -5.99 10.77
N SER A 77 -7.34 -5.88 10.37
CA SER A 77 -8.46 -6.52 11.09
C SER A 77 -8.35 -8.04 11.23
N ASP A 78 -7.54 -8.70 10.39
CA ASP A 78 -7.23 -10.14 10.44
C ASP A 78 -5.86 -10.45 11.11
N GLY A 79 -5.28 -9.49 11.84
CA GLY A 79 -4.09 -9.70 12.67
C GLY A 79 -2.74 -9.64 11.93
N ARG A 80 -2.75 -9.35 10.62
CA ARG A 80 -1.52 -9.28 9.81
C ARG A 80 -0.85 -7.93 10.00
N VAL A 81 0.47 -7.94 10.20
CA VAL A 81 1.24 -6.69 10.23
C VAL A 81 1.45 -6.18 8.81
N TYR A 82 1.26 -4.88 8.62
CA TYR A 82 1.66 -4.17 7.41
C TYR A 82 2.22 -2.78 7.76
N THR A 83 2.83 -2.11 6.78
CA THR A 83 3.44 -0.80 6.98
C THR A 83 2.79 0.26 6.11
N PHE A 84 2.66 1.47 6.63
CA PHE A 84 2.48 2.68 5.85
C PHE A 84 3.81 3.39 5.69
N VAL A 85 4.10 3.83 4.47
CA VAL A 85 5.24 4.68 4.15
C VAL A 85 4.68 6.06 3.81
N ASP A 86 4.99 7.07 4.65
CA ASP A 86 4.71 8.46 4.30
C ASP A 86 5.77 8.95 3.32
N THR A 87 5.33 9.48 2.19
CA THR A 87 6.21 9.90 1.10
C THR A 87 6.26 11.41 0.99
N VAL A 88 7.31 11.92 0.34
CA VAL A 88 7.43 13.35 0.04
C VAL A 88 6.21 13.81 -0.76
N GLY A 89 5.60 14.90 -0.34
CA GLY A 89 4.45 15.46 -1.04
C GLY A 89 4.80 16.03 -2.41
N PHE A 90 4.03 15.66 -3.43
CA PHE A 90 4.20 16.19 -4.78
C PHE A 90 3.83 17.68 -4.83
N VAL A 91 4.58 18.46 -5.60
CA VAL A 91 4.29 19.88 -5.86
C VAL A 91 4.07 20.07 -7.37
N ARG A 92 3.31 21.10 -7.79
CA ARG A 92 3.07 21.33 -9.22
C ARG A 92 4.39 21.59 -9.93
N HIS A 93 4.53 21.05 -11.15
CA HIS A 93 5.72 21.23 -11.98
C HIS A 93 7.02 20.96 -11.21
N LEU A 94 7.12 19.79 -10.55
CA LEU A 94 8.41 19.35 -10.02
C LEU A 94 9.45 19.47 -11.15
N PRO A 95 10.47 20.33 -11.00
CA PRO A 95 11.54 20.39 -11.99
C PRO A 95 12.10 18.97 -12.16
N HIS A 96 12.43 18.55 -13.39
CA HIS A 96 13.02 17.22 -13.61
C HIS A 96 14.23 16.96 -12.71
N GLN A 97 15.02 18.01 -12.40
CA GLN A 97 16.15 17.94 -11.45
C GLN A 97 15.72 17.62 -10.01
N LEU A 98 14.53 18.07 -9.60
CA LEU A 98 13.96 17.77 -8.28
C LEU A 98 13.41 16.33 -8.24
N VAL A 99 12.80 15.85 -9.34
CA VAL A 99 12.40 14.45 -9.47
C VAL A 99 13.61 13.53 -9.38
N GLU A 100 14.74 13.89 -10.01
CA GLU A 100 16.01 13.17 -9.88
C GLU A 100 16.55 13.20 -8.44
N ALA A 101 16.48 14.35 -7.76
CA ALA A 101 16.95 14.49 -6.37
C ALA A 101 16.08 13.72 -5.36
N PHE A 102 14.78 13.56 -5.63
CA PHE A 102 13.87 12.77 -4.81
C PHE A 102 13.69 11.33 -5.30
N LYS A 103 14.36 10.94 -6.39
CA LYS A 103 14.19 9.61 -7.00
C LYS A 103 14.48 8.51 -5.99
N SER A 104 15.56 8.62 -5.22
CA SER A 104 15.89 7.66 -4.16
C SER A 104 14.86 7.61 -3.04
N THR A 105 14.23 8.74 -2.69
CA THR A 105 13.16 8.79 -1.68
C THR A 105 11.79 8.35 -2.23
N LEU A 106 11.62 8.38 -3.54
CA LEU A 106 10.40 7.95 -4.23
C LEU A 106 10.51 6.49 -4.71
N GLU A 107 11.70 5.90 -4.75
CA GLU A 107 11.94 4.49 -5.06
C GLU A 107 11.14 3.56 -4.12
N GLU A 108 10.96 3.94 -2.85
CA GLU A 108 10.11 3.19 -1.90
C GLU A 108 8.65 3.07 -2.38
N VAL A 109 8.13 4.04 -3.13
CA VAL A 109 6.80 3.96 -3.76
C VAL A 109 6.76 2.86 -4.82
N SER A 110 7.86 2.69 -5.58
CA SER A 110 7.97 1.66 -6.62
C SER A 110 8.12 0.24 -6.05
N GLU A 111 8.52 0.14 -4.78
CA GLU A 111 8.64 -1.13 -4.06
C GLU A 111 7.36 -1.55 -3.35
N ALA A 112 6.46 -0.60 -3.08
CA ALA A 112 5.21 -0.83 -2.35
C ALA A 112 4.32 -1.92 -2.97
N ASP A 113 3.55 -2.59 -2.11
CA ASP A 113 2.53 -3.56 -2.53
C ASP A 113 1.23 -2.89 -2.97
N LEU A 114 0.98 -1.68 -2.44
CA LEU A 114 -0.21 -0.87 -2.68
C LEU A 114 0.14 0.62 -2.60
N ILE A 115 -0.46 1.41 -3.48
CA ILE A 115 -0.42 2.87 -3.41
C ILE A 115 -1.78 3.38 -2.94
N VAL A 116 -1.79 4.20 -1.89
CA VAL A 116 -2.93 5.03 -1.51
C VAL A 116 -2.63 6.45 -1.96
N HIS A 117 -3.29 6.86 -3.04
CA HIS A 117 -3.09 8.17 -3.64
C HIS A 117 -4.14 9.14 -3.10
N VAL A 118 -3.69 10.06 -2.24
CA VAL A 118 -4.52 11.08 -1.60
C VAL A 118 -4.69 12.28 -2.54
N VAL A 119 -5.95 12.57 -2.88
CA VAL A 119 -6.34 13.66 -3.77
C VAL A 119 -7.14 14.68 -2.98
N ASP A 120 -6.81 15.97 -3.11
CA ASP A 120 -7.57 17.05 -2.47
C ASP A 120 -8.89 17.30 -3.24
N GLY A 121 -10.01 16.80 -2.73
CA GLY A 121 -11.32 16.99 -3.34
C GLY A 121 -11.84 18.44 -3.29
N ALA A 122 -11.25 19.29 -2.43
CA ALA A 122 -11.60 20.70 -2.33
C ALA A 122 -10.72 21.60 -3.22
N HIS A 123 -9.73 21.03 -3.91
CA HIS A 123 -8.90 21.76 -4.85
C HIS A 123 -9.72 22.19 -6.08
N PRO A 124 -9.45 23.36 -6.71
CA PRO A 124 -10.16 23.79 -7.91
C PRO A 124 -10.01 22.84 -9.11
N ASP A 125 -8.91 22.09 -9.18
CA ASP A 125 -8.68 21.04 -10.18
C ASP A 125 -8.03 19.80 -9.57
N PRO A 126 -8.81 18.87 -9.00
CA PRO A 126 -8.28 17.64 -8.39
C PRO A 126 -7.83 16.62 -9.45
N MET A 127 -8.43 16.66 -10.65
CA MET A 127 -8.11 15.73 -11.74
C MET A 127 -6.70 15.98 -12.29
N GLU A 128 -6.29 17.25 -12.40
CA GLU A 128 -4.93 17.61 -12.78
C GLU A 128 -3.91 17.10 -11.75
N GLN A 129 -4.19 17.30 -10.45
CA GLN A 129 -3.33 16.77 -9.39
C GLN A 129 -3.18 15.25 -9.49
N LEU A 130 -4.31 14.55 -9.66
CA LEU A 130 -4.31 13.11 -9.80
C LEU A 130 -3.46 12.65 -11.00
N ARG A 131 -3.59 13.30 -12.17
CA ARG A 131 -2.79 12.94 -13.36
C ARG A 131 -1.30 13.18 -13.15
N ALA A 132 -0.93 14.31 -12.57
CA ALA A 132 0.48 14.66 -12.36
C ALA A 132 1.17 13.70 -11.38
N VAL A 133 0.51 13.26 -10.32
CA VAL A 133 1.09 12.25 -9.41
C VAL A 133 1.24 10.90 -10.12
N ARG A 134 0.24 10.48 -10.92
CA ARG A 134 0.33 9.24 -11.71
C ARG A 134 1.47 9.27 -12.73
N GLU A 135 1.72 10.42 -13.36
CA GLU A 135 2.84 10.60 -14.28
C GLU A 135 4.18 10.31 -13.58
N VAL A 136 4.42 10.94 -12.43
CA VAL A 136 5.66 10.71 -11.67
C VAL A 136 5.76 9.28 -11.15
N ILE A 137 4.66 8.71 -10.61
CA ILE A 137 4.61 7.28 -10.21
C ILE A 137 4.97 6.37 -11.39
N GLY A 138 4.53 6.72 -12.61
CA GLY A 138 4.91 6.02 -13.84
C GLY A 138 6.41 6.12 -14.14
N GLU A 139 6.99 7.32 -14.05
CA GLU A 139 8.42 7.57 -14.31
C GLU A 139 9.35 6.80 -13.36
N ILE A 140 8.95 6.60 -12.10
CA ILE A 140 9.72 5.83 -11.11
C ILE A 140 9.43 4.31 -11.16
N GLY A 141 8.58 3.84 -12.09
CA GLY A 141 8.28 2.42 -12.27
C GLY A 141 7.20 1.85 -11.35
N GLY A 142 6.43 2.71 -10.67
CA GLY A 142 5.30 2.34 -9.81
C GLY A 142 3.95 2.20 -10.52
N GLY A 143 3.87 2.50 -11.82
CA GLY A 143 2.59 2.55 -12.57
C GLY A 143 1.81 1.22 -12.68
N GLU A 144 2.43 0.09 -12.34
CA GLU A 144 1.78 -1.24 -12.31
C GLU A 144 1.32 -1.66 -10.91
N ILE A 145 1.62 -0.87 -9.88
CA ILE A 145 1.20 -1.13 -8.51
C ILE A 145 -0.30 -0.82 -8.40
N LEU A 146 -1.02 -1.62 -7.62
CA LEU A 146 -2.42 -1.38 -7.37
C LEU A 146 -2.58 -0.01 -6.68
N GLU A 147 -3.48 0.82 -7.20
CA GLU A 147 -3.73 2.17 -6.70
C GLU A 147 -5.16 2.27 -6.15
N ILE A 148 -5.28 2.79 -4.94
CA ILE A 148 -6.54 3.24 -4.34
C ILE A 148 -6.51 4.77 -4.29
N ILE A 149 -7.53 5.41 -4.85
CA ILE A 149 -7.70 6.87 -4.77
C ILE A 149 -8.45 7.22 -3.50
N ALA A 150 -7.81 7.97 -2.60
CA ALA A 150 -8.43 8.53 -1.41
C ALA A 150 -8.75 10.01 -1.66
N ILE A 151 -10.01 10.30 -2.04
CA ILE A 151 -10.48 11.67 -2.28
C ILE A 151 -10.73 12.32 -0.92
N ASN A 152 -9.74 13.06 -0.43
CA ASN A 152 -9.76 13.67 0.88
C ASN A 152 -10.47 15.03 0.88
N LYS A 153 -10.78 15.53 2.08
CA LYS A 153 -11.53 16.77 2.34
C LYS A 153 -12.98 16.73 1.84
N ALA A 154 -13.59 15.54 1.84
CA ALA A 154 -15.00 15.37 1.47
C ALA A 154 -15.98 16.16 2.35
N ASP A 155 -15.53 16.66 3.52
CA ASP A 155 -16.30 17.55 4.40
C ASP A 155 -16.49 18.97 3.84
N VAL A 156 -15.65 19.40 2.91
CA VAL A 156 -15.68 20.76 2.33
C VAL A 156 -15.66 20.76 0.79
N ALA A 157 -15.42 19.62 0.16
CA ALA A 157 -15.45 19.46 -1.29
C ALA A 157 -16.86 19.65 -1.87
N ALA A 158 -16.94 20.22 -3.07
CA ALA A 158 -18.21 20.34 -3.78
C ALA A 158 -18.75 18.94 -4.16
N PRO A 159 -20.05 18.64 -3.93
CA PRO A 159 -20.63 17.33 -4.24
C PRO A 159 -20.44 16.90 -5.70
N GLU A 160 -20.50 17.85 -6.64
CA GLU A 160 -20.35 17.60 -8.08
C GLU A 160 -18.94 17.10 -8.41
N VAL A 161 -17.92 17.68 -7.77
CA VAL A 161 -16.51 17.29 -7.92
C VAL A 161 -16.27 15.89 -7.37
N LEU A 162 -16.81 15.59 -6.18
CA LEU A 162 -16.72 14.24 -5.60
C LEU A 162 -17.38 13.19 -6.49
N MET A 163 -18.59 13.47 -6.98
CA MET A 163 -19.31 12.54 -7.88
C MET A 163 -18.56 12.32 -9.19
N GLU A 164 -17.95 13.36 -9.76
CA GLU A 164 -17.15 13.24 -10.97
C GLU A 164 -15.93 12.32 -10.76
N LEU A 165 -15.17 12.54 -9.68
CA LEU A 165 -14.01 11.72 -9.35
C LEU A 165 -14.40 10.26 -9.10
N LEU A 166 -15.43 10.01 -8.30
CA LEU A 166 -15.93 8.66 -8.01
C LEU A 166 -16.47 7.93 -9.24
N ARG A 167 -16.98 8.67 -10.26
CA ARG A 167 -17.42 8.08 -11.53
C ARG A 167 -16.26 7.73 -12.45
N LYS A 168 -15.20 8.54 -12.44
CA LYS A 168 -14.02 8.34 -13.31
C LYS A 168 -13.05 7.31 -12.76
N GLU A 169 -12.94 7.21 -11.45
CA GLU A 169 -11.97 6.36 -10.77
C GLU A 169 -12.69 5.20 -10.07
N SER A 170 -12.53 4.00 -10.62
CA SER A 170 -13.27 2.80 -10.15
C SER A 170 -12.83 2.30 -8.77
N ASN A 171 -11.63 2.68 -8.32
CA ASN A 171 -11.08 2.29 -7.02
C ASN A 171 -10.87 3.55 -6.15
N ALA A 172 -11.94 4.32 -5.97
CA ALA A 172 -11.91 5.60 -5.28
C ALA A 172 -12.84 5.63 -4.07
N TYR A 173 -12.38 6.28 -3.00
CA TYR A 173 -13.11 6.43 -1.74
C TYR A 173 -13.09 7.89 -1.33
N ALA A 174 -14.27 8.47 -1.16
CA ALA A 174 -14.41 9.79 -0.56
C ALA A 174 -14.18 9.69 0.95
N ILE A 175 -13.22 10.46 1.46
CA ILE A 175 -12.85 10.47 2.87
C ILE A 175 -12.70 11.90 3.39
N SER A 176 -12.73 12.03 4.71
CA SER A 176 -12.19 13.21 5.38
C SER A 176 -11.27 12.76 6.50
N ALA A 177 -9.97 12.98 6.32
CA ALA A 177 -8.98 12.78 7.37
C ALA A 177 -9.27 13.68 8.58
N ARG A 178 -9.95 14.81 8.39
CA ARG A 178 -10.36 15.71 9.47
C ARG A 178 -11.50 15.13 10.31
N THR A 179 -12.59 14.71 9.68
CA THR A 179 -13.80 14.27 10.41
C THR A 179 -13.81 12.76 10.71
N GLY A 180 -13.01 11.98 9.99
CA GLY A 180 -13.04 10.52 10.03
C GLY A 180 -14.01 9.88 9.03
N TYR A 181 -14.77 10.68 8.27
CA TYR A 181 -15.69 10.16 7.25
C TYR A 181 -14.96 9.26 6.24
N GLY A 182 -15.56 8.11 5.92
CA GLY A 182 -15.08 7.18 4.89
C GLY A 182 -13.80 6.39 5.24
N ILE A 183 -13.18 6.64 6.39
CA ILE A 183 -11.88 6.05 6.75
C ILE A 183 -11.99 4.54 6.97
N GLU A 184 -13.04 4.07 7.64
CA GLU A 184 -13.25 2.63 7.84
C GLU A 184 -13.38 1.88 6.52
N THR A 185 -14.11 2.45 5.55
CA THR A 185 -14.26 1.87 4.22
C THR A 185 -12.94 1.84 3.46
N LEU A 186 -12.14 2.90 3.56
CA LEU A 186 -10.80 2.97 2.98
C LEU A 186 -9.87 1.91 3.60
N VAL A 187 -9.87 1.73 4.92
CA VAL A 187 -9.07 0.71 5.61
C VAL A 187 -9.41 -0.69 5.11
N LYS A 188 -10.70 -1.03 5.03
CA LYS A 188 -11.14 -2.34 4.48
C LYS A 188 -10.67 -2.55 3.04
N ALA A 189 -10.70 -1.50 2.22
CA ALA A 189 -10.21 -1.56 0.84
C ALA A 189 -8.68 -1.78 0.78
N ILE A 190 -7.93 -1.12 1.65
CA ILE A 190 -6.48 -1.30 1.80
C ILE A 190 -6.16 -2.75 2.20
N GLU A 191 -6.74 -3.23 3.31
CA GLU A 191 -6.46 -4.56 3.88
C GLU A 191 -6.80 -5.71 2.94
N SER A 192 -7.89 -5.58 2.17
CA SER A 192 -8.31 -6.56 1.17
C SER A 192 -7.44 -6.55 -0.09
N SER A 193 -6.77 -5.44 -0.38
CA SER A 193 -5.86 -5.28 -1.51
C SER A 193 -4.45 -5.81 -1.23
N LEU A 194 -4.07 -5.88 0.04
CA LEU A 194 -2.75 -6.36 0.45
C LEU A 194 -2.53 -7.85 0.13
N PRO A 195 -1.30 -8.26 -0.22
CA PRO A 195 -0.97 -9.66 -0.41
C PRO A 195 -1.33 -10.49 0.83
N LYS A 196 -2.03 -11.62 0.62
CA LYS A 196 -2.30 -12.61 1.67
C LYS A 196 -1.31 -13.78 1.61
N PRO A 197 -0.89 -14.33 2.76
CA PRO A 197 -0.21 -15.61 2.83
C PRO A 197 -1.05 -16.72 2.19
N LYS A 198 -0.41 -17.75 1.63
CA LYS A 198 -1.10 -18.79 0.83
C LYS A 198 -0.77 -20.22 1.22
N VAL A 199 0.23 -20.42 2.07
CA VAL A 199 0.66 -21.76 2.47
C VAL A 199 0.10 -22.04 3.84
N GLU A 200 -0.80 -23.00 3.94
CA GLU A 200 -1.32 -23.48 5.21
C GLU A 200 -0.27 -24.34 5.91
N ILE A 201 -0.03 -24.07 7.19
CA ILE A 201 0.81 -24.87 8.05
C ILE A 201 0.00 -25.38 9.24
N ASN A 202 0.29 -26.60 9.67
CA ASN A 202 -0.19 -27.17 10.92
C ASN A 202 0.97 -27.92 11.56
N ALA A 203 1.65 -27.27 12.49
CA ALA A 203 2.92 -27.76 13.04
C ALA A 203 3.04 -27.42 14.52
N VAL A 204 3.78 -28.27 15.25
CA VAL A 204 4.21 -27.98 16.62
C VAL A 204 5.61 -27.40 16.55
N ILE A 205 5.75 -26.12 16.90
CA ILE A 205 7.03 -25.43 16.92
C ILE A 205 7.64 -25.60 18.33
N PRO A 206 8.82 -26.24 18.46
CA PRO A 206 9.44 -26.44 19.77
C PRO A 206 9.84 -25.10 20.41
N PHE A 207 9.89 -25.04 21.75
CA PHE A 207 10.19 -23.79 22.47
C PHE A 207 11.56 -23.18 22.17
N ASN A 208 12.53 -23.97 21.69
CA ASN A 208 13.82 -23.46 21.24
C ASN A 208 13.77 -22.73 19.89
N ARG A 209 12.62 -22.73 19.21
CA ARG A 209 12.35 -22.06 17.93
C ARG A 209 11.24 -21.01 18.05
N GLY A 210 11.24 -20.27 19.16
CA GLY A 210 10.36 -19.11 19.36
C GLY A 210 10.51 -18.03 18.27
N ASP A 211 11.64 -17.99 17.57
CA ASP A 211 11.86 -17.16 16.38
C ASP A 211 10.81 -17.44 15.28
N LEU A 212 10.44 -18.71 15.10
CA LEU A 212 9.45 -19.10 14.09
C LEU A 212 8.03 -18.77 14.54
N VAL A 213 7.70 -18.93 15.83
CA VAL A 213 6.40 -18.51 16.38
C VAL A 213 6.19 -17.01 16.17
N SER A 214 7.18 -16.20 16.55
CA SER A 214 7.16 -14.76 16.34
C SER A 214 7.02 -14.39 14.86
N ALA A 215 7.73 -15.09 13.96
CA ALA A 215 7.61 -14.85 12.53
C ALA A 215 6.21 -15.21 11.98
N VAL A 216 5.55 -16.25 12.50
CA VAL A 216 4.16 -16.59 12.12
C VAL A 216 3.20 -15.49 12.60
N HIS A 217 3.40 -14.95 13.80
CA HIS A 217 2.59 -13.84 14.31
C HIS A 217 2.77 -12.57 13.47
N GLU A 218 4.00 -12.27 13.03
CA GLU A 218 4.27 -11.05 12.25
C GLU A 218 3.84 -11.15 10.78
N GLN A 219 3.97 -12.33 10.17
CA GLN A 219 3.89 -12.49 8.71
C GLN A 219 2.75 -13.42 8.26
N GLY A 220 2.11 -14.10 9.20
CA GLY A 220 1.06 -15.08 8.95
C GLY A 220 -0.33 -14.59 9.34
N GLU A 221 -1.33 -15.38 8.97
CA GLU A 221 -2.71 -15.27 9.42
C GLU A 221 -2.98 -16.48 10.32
N ILE A 222 -3.14 -16.25 11.62
CA ILE A 222 -3.30 -17.32 12.61
C ILE A 222 -4.75 -17.81 12.60
N ILE A 223 -4.93 -19.12 12.43
CA ILE A 223 -6.24 -19.78 12.50
C ILE A 223 -6.46 -20.34 13.92
N SER A 224 -5.45 -20.99 14.50
CA SER A 224 -5.46 -21.39 15.90
C SER A 224 -4.05 -21.55 16.49
N GLU A 225 -3.94 -21.33 17.79
CA GLU A 225 -2.71 -21.47 18.58
C GLU A 225 -3.03 -22.23 19.88
N GLU A 226 -2.22 -23.24 20.19
CA GLU A 226 -2.36 -24.07 21.40
C GLU A 226 -0.96 -24.35 22.00
N TYR A 227 -0.83 -24.18 23.32
CA TYR A 227 0.41 -24.50 24.03
C TYR A 227 0.42 -25.97 24.46
N LEU A 228 1.40 -26.72 23.97
CA LEU A 228 1.63 -28.13 24.30
C LEU A 228 2.91 -28.29 25.13
N PRO A 229 3.08 -29.40 25.87
CA PRO A 229 4.31 -29.68 26.62
C PRO A 229 5.59 -29.66 25.78
N GLU A 230 5.49 -30.05 24.52
CA GLU A 230 6.59 -30.14 23.55
C GLU A 230 6.85 -28.86 22.74
N GLY A 231 5.95 -27.88 22.78
CA GLY A 231 6.06 -26.64 22.01
C GLY A 231 4.72 -25.93 21.78
N THR A 232 4.71 -24.97 20.86
CA THR A 232 3.49 -24.25 20.45
C THR A 232 2.94 -24.86 19.17
N LYS A 233 1.72 -25.40 19.22
CA LYS A 233 1.00 -25.86 18.04
C LYS A 233 0.36 -24.67 17.34
N LEU A 234 0.70 -24.47 16.08
CA LEU A 234 0.18 -23.41 15.24
C LEU A 234 -0.52 -23.99 14.01
N HIS A 235 -1.74 -23.51 13.78
CA HIS A 235 -2.45 -23.62 12.51
C HIS A 235 -2.56 -22.22 11.93
N ALA A 236 -1.89 -21.96 10.82
CA ALA A 236 -1.80 -20.62 10.25
C ALA A 236 -1.60 -20.64 8.73
N MET A 237 -1.91 -19.54 8.07
CA MET A 237 -1.49 -19.28 6.69
C MET A 237 -0.21 -18.46 6.71
N VAL A 238 0.84 -18.91 6.04
CA VAL A 238 2.16 -18.25 6.01
C VAL A 238 2.72 -18.10 4.58
N GLY A 239 3.78 -17.31 4.46
CA GLY A 239 4.57 -17.21 3.24
C GLY A 239 5.36 -18.50 2.98
N GLY A 240 5.62 -18.83 1.71
CA GLY A 240 6.26 -20.10 1.35
C GLY A 240 7.69 -20.28 1.89
N ALA A 241 8.42 -19.20 2.17
CA ALA A 241 9.74 -19.27 2.80
C ALA A 241 9.65 -19.66 4.28
N LEU A 242 8.67 -19.10 5.01
CA LEU A 242 8.42 -19.43 6.41
C LEU A 242 7.87 -20.85 6.56
N ALA A 243 6.95 -21.27 5.69
CA ALA A 243 6.46 -22.65 5.63
C ALA A 243 7.62 -23.66 5.51
N ARG A 244 8.54 -23.44 4.57
CA ARG A 244 9.72 -24.32 4.40
C ARG A 244 10.61 -24.37 5.64
N LYS A 245 10.80 -23.26 6.36
CA LYS A 245 11.59 -23.25 7.60
C LYS A 245 10.92 -24.07 8.70
N ILE A 246 9.58 -24.08 8.75
CA ILE A 246 8.78 -24.82 9.72
C ILE A 246 8.71 -26.30 9.34
N GLU A 247 8.63 -26.64 8.05
CA GLU A 247 8.69 -28.03 7.55
C GLU A 247 10.02 -28.73 7.82
N LEU A 248 11.10 -27.98 8.06
CA LEU A 248 12.45 -28.49 8.33
C LEU A 248 12.75 -28.67 9.83
N LEU A 249 11.76 -28.47 10.70
CA LEU A 249 11.84 -28.76 12.14
C LEU A 249 11.77 -30.27 12.40
#